data_AF-A0A511YKD7-F1
#
_entry.id   AF-A0A511YKD7-F1
#
_cell.length_a   1.000
_cell.length_b   1.000
_cell.length_c   1.000
_cell.angle_alpha   90.00
_cell.angle_beta   90.00
_cell.angle_gamma   90.00
#
_symmetry.space_group_name_H-M   'P 1'
#
loop_
_entity.id
_entity.type
_entity.pdbx_description
1 polymer ?
#
loop_
_entity_poly.entity_id
_entity_poly.type
_entity_poly.pdbx_seq_one_letter_code
_entity_poly.pdbx_strand_id
1 'polypeptide(L)'
;MQAYTIAQKKFPDTASTNGIGNSFRHALWCCFIMMYCCKVSSPKKALEFCKRITDLHEELFPNKPLETKMDLHNNTIGMDYFMEMLQGVHRQFFEKSFFIKGLEKKMKEAKVLKNQDDDFKGFLVYLDEK
;
A
#
# COMPACT_ATOMS: atom_id res chain seq x y z
N MET A 1 7.87 12.02 -3.40
CA MET A 1 7.77 11.01 -2.31
C MET A 1 8.45 9.71 -2.75
N GLN A 2 9.23 9.03 -1.90
CA GLN A 2 10.08 7.89 -2.31
C GLN A 2 9.30 6.68 -2.87
N ALA A 3 8.14 6.34 -2.28
CA ALA A 3 7.30 5.26 -2.77
C ALA A 3 6.81 5.53 -4.22
N TYR A 4 6.41 6.77 -4.50
CA TYR A 4 6.04 7.21 -5.86
C TYR A 4 7.21 7.06 -6.85
N THR A 5 8.41 7.52 -6.52
CA THR A 5 9.57 7.38 -7.41
C THR A 5 9.90 5.90 -7.70
N ILE A 6 9.71 5.01 -6.75
CA ILE A 6 9.92 3.56 -6.95
C ILE A 6 8.79 2.99 -7.82
N ALA A 7 7.54 3.34 -7.54
CA ALA A 7 6.39 2.93 -8.34
C ALA A 7 6.54 3.37 -9.80
N GLN A 8 6.90 4.63 -10.05
CA GLN A 8 7.14 5.18 -11.38
C GLN A 8 8.24 4.44 -12.14
N LYS A 9 9.31 4.01 -11.47
CA LYS A 9 10.37 3.22 -12.12
C LYS A 9 9.93 1.80 -12.48
N LYS A 10 8.98 1.22 -11.74
CA LYS A 10 8.53 -0.17 -11.92
C LYS A 10 7.29 -0.31 -12.79
N PHE A 11 6.40 0.67 -12.72
CA PHE A 11 5.09 0.72 -13.37
C PHE A 11 4.91 2.10 -13.99
N PRO A 12 5.75 2.49 -14.98
CA PRO A 12 5.81 3.86 -15.47
C PRO A 12 4.47 4.38 -15.98
N ASP A 13 3.66 3.51 -16.59
CA ASP A 13 2.42 3.90 -17.25
C ASP A 13 1.25 4.09 -16.28
N THR A 14 1.29 3.46 -15.11
CA THR A 14 0.15 3.40 -14.17
C THR A 14 0.47 3.89 -12.76
N ALA A 15 1.70 4.37 -12.53
CA ALA A 15 2.13 4.89 -11.23
C ALA A 15 1.45 6.20 -10.82
N SER A 16 0.78 6.89 -11.75
CA SER A 16 0.04 8.14 -11.53
C SER A 16 -1.45 8.03 -11.87
N THR A 17 -1.91 6.83 -12.22
CA THR A 17 -3.31 6.56 -12.61
C THR A 17 -3.98 5.65 -11.57
N ASN A 18 -5.03 4.91 -11.89
CA ASN A 18 -5.68 3.95 -10.99
C ASN A 18 -5.27 2.49 -11.26
N GLY A 19 -4.26 2.26 -12.10
CA GLY A 19 -3.78 0.93 -12.46
C GLY A 19 -2.85 0.29 -11.43
N ILE A 20 -2.16 -0.78 -11.85
CA ILE A 20 -1.29 -1.61 -11.02
C ILE A 20 -0.19 -0.83 -10.28
N GLY A 21 0.37 0.20 -10.92
CA GLY A 21 1.42 1.04 -10.33
C GLY A 21 0.93 1.84 -9.14
N ASN A 22 -0.32 2.29 -9.19
CA ASN A 22 -0.95 2.99 -8.08
C ASN A 22 -1.20 2.07 -6.88
N SER A 23 -1.77 0.88 -7.14
CA SER A 23 -1.96 -0.15 -6.11
C SER A 23 -0.67 -0.46 -5.35
N PHE A 24 0.41 -0.71 -6.09
CA PHE A 24 1.74 -0.93 -5.53
C PHE A 24 2.24 0.28 -4.71
N ARG A 25 2.04 1.50 -5.22
CA ARG A 25 2.47 2.74 -4.56
C ARG A 25 1.83 2.91 -3.19
N HIS A 26 0.52 2.73 -3.08
CA HIS A 26 -0.23 2.89 -1.82
C HIS A 26 0.23 1.88 -0.76
N ALA A 27 0.34 0.61 -1.14
CA ALA A 27 0.83 -0.43 -0.23
C ALA A 27 2.29 -0.20 0.19
N LEU A 28 3.17 0.21 -0.74
CA LEU A 28 4.57 0.50 -0.44
C LEU A 28 4.72 1.73 0.46
N TRP A 29 3.89 2.74 0.26
CA TRP A 29 3.89 3.94 1.09
C TRP A 29 3.55 3.59 2.55
N CYS A 30 2.53 2.77 2.77
CA CYS A 30 2.19 2.27 4.10
C CYS A 30 3.34 1.47 4.73
N CYS A 31 3.99 0.57 3.97
CA CYS A 31 5.16 -0.17 4.44
C CYS A 31 6.29 0.78 4.90
N PHE A 32 6.54 1.88 4.18
CA PHE A 32 7.56 2.84 4.56
C PHE A 32 7.19 3.63 5.81
N ILE A 33 5.95 4.13 5.91
CA ILE A 33 5.49 4.80 7.13
C ILE A 33 5.68 3.86 8.33
N MET A 34 5.18 2.63 8.22
CA MET A 34 5.31 1.61 9.26
C MET A 34 6.78 1.34 9.62
N MET A 35 7.65 1.16 8.63
CA MET A 35 9.08 0.92 8.84
C MET A 35 9.73 2.04 9.64
N TYR A 36 9.44 3.31 9.31
CA TYR A 36 10.04 4.44 10.00
C TYR A 36 9.44 4.64 11.40
N CYS A 37 8.13 4.57 11.54
CA CYS A 37 7.44 4.76 12.83
C CYS A 37 7.76 3.62 13.82
N CYS A 38 7.92 2.38 13.37
CA CYS A 38 8.29 1.26 14.23
C CYS A 38 9.70 1.36 14.83
N LYS A 39 10.57 2.23 14.31
CA LYS A 39 11.89 2.49 14.90
C LYS A 39 11.81 3.31 16.18
N VAL A 40 10.78 4.13 16.32
CA VAL A 40 10.63 5.10 17.42
C VAL A 40 9.38 4.84 18.28
N SER A 41 8.51 3.91 17.86
CA SER A 41 7.27 3.57 18.57
C SER A 41 6.97 2.07 18.46
N SER A 42 5.92 1.61 19.14
CA SER A 42 5.46 0.22 19.04
C SER A 42 4.75 -0.03 17.69
N PRO A 43 4.75 -1.27 17.18
CA PRO A 43 4.03 -1.62 15.95
C PRO A 43 2.56 -1.18 15.95
N LYS A 44 1.85 -1.36 17.06
CA LYS A 44 0.46 -0.95 17.21
C LYS A 44 0.27 0.57 17.04
N LYS A 45 1.10 1.38 17.72
CA LYS A 45 1.04 2.85 17.60
C LYS A 45 1.43 3.31 16.20
N ALA A 46 2.41 2.65 15.57
CA ALA A 46 2.81 2.93 14.19
C ALA A 46 1.67 2.62 13.21
N LEU A 47 0.95 1.51 13.41
CA LEU A 47 -0.21 1.12 12.62
C LEU A 47 -1.34 2.15 12.72
N GLU A 48 -1.71 2.53 13.94
CA GLU A 48 -2.71 3.55 14.20
C GLU A 48 -2.33 4.90 13.56
N PHE A 49 -1.06 5.29 13.66
CA PHE A 49 -0.55 6.50 13.02
C PHE A 49 -0.58 6.42 11.49
N CYS A 50 -0.14 5.29 10.92
CA CYS A 50 -0.13 5.06 9.47
C CYS A 50 -1.53 5.21 8.91
N LYS A 51 -2.50 4.46 9.48
CA LYS A 51 -3.90 4.53 9.09
C LYS A 51 -4.43 5.97 9.15
N ARG A 52 -4.19 6.67 10.26
CA ARG A 52 -4.67 8.06 10.41
C ARG A 52 -4.11 9.01 9.35
N ILE A 53 -2.82 8.90 9.01
CA ILE A 53 -2.20 9.77 8.00
C ILE A 53 -2.64 9.41 6.59
N THR A 54 -2.81 8.13 6.29
CA THR A 54 -3.28 7.71 4.96
C THR A 54 -4.76 8.04 4.77
N ASP A 55 -5.61 7.83 5.78
CA ASP A 55 -7.02 8.21 5.71
C ASP A 55 -7.17 9.73 5.54
N LEU A 56 -6.41 10.52 6.33
CA LEU A 56 -6.38 11.97 6.19
C LEU A 56 -5.90 12.41 4.79
N HIS A 57 -4.95 11.70 4.19
CA HIS A 57 -4.53 11.99 2.82
C HIS A 57 -5.68 11.80 1.83
N GLU A 58 -6.41 10.69 1.90
CA GLU A 58 -7.57 10.45 1.02
C GLU A 58 -8.70 11.46 1.28
N GLU A 59 -8.90 11.90 2.53
CA GLU A 59 -9.89 12.95 2.88
C GLU A 59 -9.52 14.33 2.33
N LEU A 60 -8.23 14.68 2.34
CA LEU A 60 -7.74 15.97 1.83
C LEU A 60 -7.69 16.02 0.30
N PHE A 61 -7.58 14.86 -0.36
CA PHE A 61 -7.50 14.72 -1.82
C PHE A 61 -8.53 13.71 -2.32
N PRO A 62 -9.84 14.05 -2.28
CA PRO A 62 -10.91 13.10 -2.55
C PRO A 62 -10.90 12.64 -4.02
N ASN A 63 -10.97 11.32 -4.20
CA ASN A 63 -11.12 10.64 -5.49
C ASN A 63 -12.59 10.19 -5.71
N LYS A 64 -12.88 9.56 -6.86
CA LYS A 64 -14.19 8.92 -7.05
C LYS A 64 -14.37 7.76 -6.05
N PRO A 65 -15.62 7.39 -5.68
CA PRO A 65 -15.85 6.37 -4.66
C PRO A 65 -15.11 5.04 -4.86
N LEU A 66 -15.01 4.57 -6.11
CA LEU A 66 -14.32 3.32 -6.44
C LEU A 66 -12.79 3.45 -6.34
N GLU A 67 -12.25 4.61 -6.71
CA GLU A 67 -10.82 4.95 -6.62
C GLU A 67 -10.42 5.07 -5.15
N THR A 68 -11.19 5.80 -4.33
CA THR A 68 -11.00 5.89 -2.87
C THR A 68 -11.07 4.52 -2.21
N LYS A 69 -12.00 3.65 -2.62
CA LYS A 69 -12.07 2.27 -2.12
C LYS A 69 -10.79 1.49 -2.42
N MET A 70 -10.28 1.58 -3.65
CA MET A 70 -9.02 0.94 -4.04
C MET A 70 -7.84 1.47 -3.21
N ASP A 71 -7.72 2.78 -3.06
CA ASP A 71 -6.61 3.41 -2.32
C ASP A 71 -6.63 3.00 -0.84
N LEU A 72 -7.79 3.07 -0.17
CA LEU A 72 -7.97 2.62 1.22
C LEU A 72 -7.71 1.12 1.41
N HIS A 73 -8.14 0.29 0.46
CA HIS A 73 -7.89 -1.15 0.47
C HIS A 73 -6.39 -1.45 0.36
N ASN A 74 -5.71 -0.86 -0.61
CA ASN A 74 -4.28 -1.09 -0.81
C ASN A 74 -3.42 -0.52 0.33
N ASN A 75 -3.85 0.58 0.95
CA ASN A 75 -3.25 1.09 2.19
C ASN A 75 -3.32 0.02 3.30
N THR A 76 -4.51 -0.58 3.49
CA THR A 76 -4.72 -1.69 4.44
C THR A 76 -3.81 -2.88 4.13
N ILE A 77 -3.73 -3.32 2.87
CA ILE A 77 -2.86 -4.43 2.48
C ILE A 77 -1.38 -4.14 2.78
N GLY A 78 -0.92 -2.90 2.56
CA GLY A 78 0.45 -2.50 2.90
C GLY A 78 0.73 -2.54 4.41
N MET A 79 -0.23 -2.09 5.21
CA MET A 79 -0.17 -2.15 6.67
C MET A 79 -0.17 -3.60 7.19
N ASP A 80 -1.08 -4.43 6.71
CA ASP A 80 -1.21 -5.84 7.09
C ASP A 80 0.05 -6.61 6.70
N TYR A 81 0.57 -6.39 5.49
CA TYR A 81 1.79 -7.04 5.03
C TYR A 81 2.99 -6.70 5.93
N PHE A 82 3.12 -5.45 6.37
CA PHE A 82 4.18 -5.09 7.33
C PHE A 82 4.02 -5.84 8.66
N MET A 83 2.79 -5.93 9.18
CA MET A 83 2.48 -6.61 10.44
C MET A 83 2.71 -8.12 10.37
N GLU A 84 2.42 -8.76 9.23
CA GLU A 84 2.75 -10.17 8.97
C GLU A 84 4.27 -10.41 9.07
N MET A 85 5.07 -9.53 8.47
CA MET A 85 6.52 -9.70 8.49
C MET A 85 7.15 -9.55 9.88
N LEU A 86 6.52 -8.78 10.78
CA LEU A 86 7.00 -8.63 12.16
C LEU A 86 6.99 -9.95 12.94
N GLN A 87 6.19 -10.94 12.51
CA GLN A 87 6.13 -12.25 13.15
C GLN A 87 7.40 -13.07 12.90
N GLY A 88 8.10 -12.81 11.79
CA GLY A 88 9.30 -13.56 11.38
C GLY A 88 10.60 -12.76 11.39
N VAL A 89 10.54 -11.42 11.38
CA VAL A 89 11.72 -10.56 11.29
C VAL A 89 11.65 -9.47 12.35
N HIS A 90 12.71 -9.33 13.15
CA HIS A 90 12.79 -8.24 14.10
C HIS A 90 12.84 -6.89 13.36
N ARG A 91 11.98 -5.95 13.76
CA ARG A 91 11.73 -4.65 13.10
C ARG A 91 12.96 -3.82 12.70
N GLN A 92 14.09 -4.01 13.37
CA GLN A 92 15.34 -3.29 13.08
C GLN A 92 16.03 -3.76 11.79
N PHE A 93 15.73 -4.98 11.33
CA PHE A 93 16.34 -5.55 10.13
C PHE A 93 15.50 -5.31 8.87
N PHE A 94 14.41 -4.54 8.95
CA PHE A 94 13.62 -4.24 7.76
C PHE A 94 14.35 -3.30 6.82
N GLU A 95 14.56 -3.81 5.60
CA GLU A 95 15.03 -3.04 4.47
C GLU A 95 13.90 -2.74 3.50
N LYS A 96 14.03 -1.60 2.80
CA LYS A 96 13.11 -1.23 1.72
C LYS A 96 12.97 -2.31 0.66
N SER A 97 14.08 -3.00 0.37
CA SER A 97 14.17 -4.07 -0.63
C SER A 97 13.20 -5.22 -0.34
N PHE A 98 12.91 -5.51 0.94
CA PHE A 98 12.00 -6.58 1.34
C PHE A 98 10.56 -6.25 0.92
N PHE A 99 10.10 -5.05 1.26
CA PHE A 99 8.75 -4.60 0.89
C PHE A 99 8.59 -4.51 -0.62
N ILE A 100 9.59 -3.95 -1.31
CA ILE A 100 9.55 -3.80 -2.76
C ILE A 100 9.40 -5.17 -3.44
N LYS A 101 10.28 -6.14 -3.13
CA LYS A 101 10.24 -7.47 -3.73
C LYS A 101 8.96 -8.24 -3.35
N GLY A 102 8.50 -8.09 -2.11
CA GLY A 102 7.28 -8.76 -1.63
C GLY A 102 6.02 -8.24 -2.30
N LEU A 103 5.87 -6.91 -2.40
CA LEU A 103 4.75 -6.28 -3.06
C LEU A 103 4.77 -6.54 -4.58
N GLU A 104 5.94 -6.59 -5.23
CA GLU A 104 6.05 -7.02 -6.63
C GLU A 104 5.51 -8.44 -6.85
N LYS A 105 5.75 -9.35 -5.91
CA LYS A 105 5.17 -10.70 -5.97
C LYS A 105 3.65 -10.66 -5.79
N LYS A 106 3.15 -9.95 -4.78
CA LYS A 106 1.70 -9.79 -4.54
C LYS A 106 0.98 -9.16 -5.73
N MET A 107 1.64 -8.24 -6.44
CA MET A 107 1.08 -7.62 -7.65
C MET A 107 0.82 -8.60 -8.79
N LYS A 108 1.53 -9.75 -8.85
CA LYS A 108 1.26 -10.78 -9.88
C LYS A 108 -0.11 -11.44 -9.72
N GLU A 109 -0.66 -11.39 -8.50
CA GLU A 109 -1.95 -11.99 -8.16
C GLU A 109 -3.04 -10.94 -7.91
N ALA A 110 -2.72 -9.65 -8.12
CA ALA A 110 -3.62 -8.53 -7.90
C ALA A 110 -4.91 -8.67 -8.72
N LYS A 111 -6.00 -8.14 -8.17
CA LYS A 111 -7.35 -8.27 -8.74
C LYS A 111 -7.83 -6.94 -9.30
N VAL A 112 -8.59 -7.02 -10.39
CA VAL A 112 -9.31 -5.86 -10.91
C VAL A 112 -10.52 -5.59 -10.01
N LEU A 113 -10.57 -4.41 -9.42
CA LEU A 113 -11.74 -3.92 -8.69
C LEU A 113 -12.73 -3.32 -9.69
N LYS A 114 -13.92 -3.89 -9.81
CA LYS A 114 -14.94 -3.46 -10.77
C LYS A 114 -16.02 -2.64 -10.09
N ASN A 115 -16.41 -3.05 -8.88
CA ASN A 115 -17.57 -2.50 -8.18
C ASN A 115 -17.27 -2.18 -6.70
N GLN A 116 -18.13 -1.35 -6.09
CA GLN A 116 -18.03 -0.99 -4.68
C GLN A 116 -18.39 -2.14 -3.72
N ASP A 117 -18.95 -3.24 -4.21
CA ASP A 117 -19.25 -4.43 -3.39
C ASP A 117 -18.14 -5.50 -3.46
N ASP A 118 -17.18 -5.37 -4.38
CA ASP A 118 -16.09 -6.34 -4.53
C ASP A 118 -15.17 -6.33 -3.30
N ASP A 119 -14.99 -7.47 -2.63
CA ASP A 119 -14.06 -7.61 -1.50
C ASP A 119 -13.00 -8.67 -1.82
N PHE A 120 -11.75 -8.21 -2.00
CA PHE A 120 -10.60 -9.07 -2.30
C PHE A 120 -9.61 -9.07 -1.14
N LYS A 121 -10.04 -9.58 0.02
CA LYS A 121 -9.19 -9.70 1.21
C LYS A 121 -7.86 -10.38 0.89
N GLY A 122 -6.77 -9.76 1.34
CA GLY A 122 -5.41 -10.27 1.18
C GLY A 122 -4.78 -10.04 -0.20
N PHE A 123 -5.54 -9.57 -1.20
CA PHE A 123 -5.02 -9.24 -2.52
C PHE A 123 -4.94 -7.73 -2.71
N LEU A 124 -3.90 -7.29 -3.39
CA LEU A 124 -3.84 -5.93 -3.94
C LEU A 124 -4.89 -5.78 -5.04
N VAL A 125 -5.47 -4.59 -5.16
CA VAL A 125 -6.51 -4.30 -6.14
C VAL A 125 -6.17 -3.08 -6.97
N TYR A 126 -6.63 -3.04 -8.22
CA TYR A 126 -6.43 -1.92 -9.14
C TYR A 126 -7.66 -1.73 -10.04
N LEU A 127 -7.80 -0.56 -10.65
CA LEU A 127 -8.83 -0.32 -11.67
C LEU A 127 -8.26 -0.61 -13.06
N ASP A 128 -9.03 -1.31 -13.87
CA ASP A 128 -8.68 -1.55 -15.27
C ASP A 128 -9.03 -0.29 -16.07
N GLU A 129 -8.01 0.45 -16.48
CA GLU A 129 -8.15 1.60 -17.35
C GLU A 129 -8.25 1.06 -18.79
N LYS A 130 -9.48 0.87 -19.24
CA LYS A 130 -9.77 0.59 -20.65
C LYS A 130 -9.33 1.74 -21.55
#